data_AF-A0A4Q3IYA3-F1
#
_entry.id   AF-A0A4Q3IYA3-F1
#
_cell.length_a   1.000
_cell.length_b   1.000
_cell.length_c   1.000
_cell.angle_alpha   90.00
_cell.angle_beta   90.00
_cell.angle_gamma   90.00
#
_symmetry.space_group_name_H-M   'P 1'
#
loop_
_entity.id
_entity.type
_entity.pdbx_description
1 polymer ?
#
loop_
_entity_poly.entity_id
_entity_poly.type
_entity_poly.pdbx_seq_one_letter_code
_entity_poly.pdbx_strand_id
1 'polypeptide(L)'
;VLPDPALVTDSLYAQLDRTGNRPVRAIQRIRAANLGEADARLLEIPAGAAALHIERVGYLVSGRAVEFTRSVYRGDTYDFVAELRVGEGART
;
A
#
# COMPACT_ATOMS: atom_id res chain seq x y z
N VAL A 1 7.83 -2.92 16.12
CA VAL A 1 6.56 -2.25 15.72
C VAL A 1 5.39 -3.19 15.91
N LEU A 2 5.46 -4.43 15.40
CA LEU A 2 4.51 -5.51 15.67
C LEU A 2 5.32 -6.75 16.13
N PRO A 3 5.33 -7.09 17.43
CA PRO A 3 6.20 -8.15 17.94
C PRO A 3 5.70 -9.55 17.58
N ASP A 4 4.38 -9.73 17.45
CA ASP A 4 3.74 -10.98 17.06
C ASP A 4 2.69 -10.69 15.96
N PRO A 5 2.88 -11.17 14.72
CA PRO A 5 1.92 -11.01 13.64
C PRO A 5 0.57 -11.67 13.89
N ALA A 6 0.49 -12.72 14.71
CA ALA A 6 -0.76 -13.43 14.99
C ALA A 6 -1.77 -12.57 15.78
N LEU A 7 -1.30 -11.48 16.38
CA LEU A 7 -2.17 -10.48 17.03
C LEU A 7 -2.98 -9.65 16.03
N VAL A 8 -2.64 -9.70 14.74
CA VAL A 8 -3.44 -9.07 13.68
C VAL A 8 -4.56 -10.02 13.30
N THR A 9 -5.77 -9.74 13.78
CA THR A 9 -6.97 -10.51 13.45
C THR A 9 -7.67 -9.90 12.24
N ASP A 10 -8.17 -8.66 12.40
CA ASP A 10 -9.06 -8.03 11.43
C ASP A 10 -8.38 -6.91 10.66
N SER A 11 -7.58 -6.10 11.35
CA SER A 11 -6.95 -4.92 10.76
C SER A 11 -5.56 -4.69 11.33
N LEU A 12 -4.57 -4.72 10.44
CA LEU A 12 -3.19 -4.36 10.77
C LEU A 12 -3.12 -2.98 11.44
N TYR A 13 -3.81 -1.98 10.88
CA TYR A 13 -3.74 -0.63 11.42
C TYR A 13 -4.45 -0.48 12.77
N ALA A 14 -5.53 -1.22 13.03
CA ALA A 14 -6.14 -1.22 14.37
C ALA A 14 -5.18 -1.83 15.41
N GLN A 15 -4.46 -2.89 15.04
CA GLN A 15 -3.48 -3.50 15.94
C GLN A 15 -2.26 -2.60 16.17
N LEU A 16 -1.77 -1.91 15.13
CA LEU A 16 -0.69 -0.93 15.28
C LEU A 16 -1.10 0.27 16.14
N ASP A 17 -2.36 0.69 16.07
CA ASP A 17 -2.88 1.81 16.87
C ASP A 17 -2.83 1.54 18.37
N ARG A 18 -3.16 0.32 18.80
CA ARG A 18 -3.10 -0.12 20.21
C ARG A 18 -1.74 0.07 20.89
N THR A 19 -0.67 0.15 20.09
CA THR A 19 0.70 0.34 20.58
C THR A 19 1.31 1.68 20.17
N GLY A 20 0.49 2.63 19.69
CA GLY A 20 0.94 3.95 19.25
C GLY A 20 1.77 3.93 17.96
N ASN A 21 1.64 2.88 17.14
CA ASN A 21 2.43 2.67 15.93
C ASN A 21 1.63 2.85 14.63
N ARG A 22 0.44 3.46 14.69
CA ARG A 22 -0.36 3.75 13.50
C ARG A 22 0.36 4.76 12.58
N PRO A 23 0.59 4.44 11.28
CA PRO A 23 1.16 5.40 10.34
C PRO A 23 0.25 6.61 10.14
N VAL A 24 0.82 7.81 10.12
CA VAL A 24 0.11 9.09 9.88
C VAL A 24 0.40 9.70 8.51
N ARG A 25 1.50 9.26 7.88
CA ARG A 25 1.92 9.67 6.53
C ARG A 25 2.37 8.42 5.79
N ALA A 26 2.16 8.37 4.48
CA ALA A 26 2.75 7.32 3.66
C ALA A 26 3.21 7.85 2.31
N ILE A 27 4.21 7.17 1.74
CA ILE A 27 4.63 7.36 0.35
C ILE A 27 4.23 6.11 -0.40
N GLN A 28 3.56 6.28 -1.54
CA GLN A 28 3.16 5.18 -2.41
C GLN A 28 3.84 5.30 -3.77
N ARG A 29 4.42 4.19 -4.22
CA ARG A 29 4.97 4.04 -5.57
C ARG A 29 4.12 3.05 -6.33
N ILE A 30 3.44 3.52 -7.36
CA ILE A 30 2.56 2.73 -8.23
C ILE A 30 3.29 2.52 -9.55
N ARG A 31 3.36 1.27 -10.02
CA ARG A 31 3.96 0.91 -11.31
C ARG A 31 3.14 -0.17 -11.99
N ALA A 32 3.13 -0.16 -13.33
CA ALA A 32 2.65 -1.29 -14.10
C ALA A 32 3.65 -2.46 -13.97
N ALA A 33 3.13 -3.69 -13.97
CA ALA A 33 3.92 -4.91 -13.99
C ALA A 33 3.19 -5.99 -14.80
N ASN A 34 3.95 -6.86 -15.48
CA ASN A 34 3.43 -8.12 -16.00
C ASN A 34 3.68 -9.21 -14.97
N LEU A 35 2.67 -10.02 -14.68
CA LEU A 35 2.77 -11.01 -13.61
C LEU A 35 3.58 -12.23 -14.03
N GLY A 36 4.48 -12.64 -13.13
CA GLY A 36 5.06 -13.98 -13.18
C GLY A 36 4.03 -15.03 -12.75
N GLU A 37 4.38 -16.31 -12.91
CA GLU A 37 3.42 -17.39 -12.66
C GLU A 37 2.93 -17.46 -11.21
N ALA A 38 3.78 -17.14 -10.22
CA ALA A 38 3.43 -17.26 -8.82
C ALA A 38 2.30 -16.30 -8.42
N ASP A 39 2.46 -15.00 -8.74
CA ASP A 39 1.44 -13.99 -8.45
C ASP A 39 0.19 -14.20 -9.31
N ALA A 40 0.36 -14.58 -10.58
CA ALA A 40 -0.75 -14.86 -11.48
C ALA A 40 -1.64 -16.02 -10.97
N ARG A 41 -1.03 -17.08 -10.43
CA ARG A 41 -1.76 -18.19 -9.79
C ARG A 41 -2.54 -17.76 -8.56
N LEU A 42 -1.95 -16.95 -7.68
CA LEU A 42 -2.64 -16.46 -6.48
C LEU A 42 -3.80 -15.53 -6.79
N LEU A 43 -3.71 -14.80 -7.90
CA LEU A 43 -4.72 -13.84 -8.36
C LEU A 43 -5.72 -14.44 -9.36
N GLU A 44 -5.57 -15.72 -9.70
CA GLU A 44 -6.41 -16.46 -10.63
C GLU A 44 -6.54 -15.79 -12.01
N ILE A 45 -5.42 -15.31 -12.55
CA ILE A 45 -5.32 -14.70 -13.88
C ILE A 45 -4.16 -15.30 -14.67
N PRO A 46 -4.12 -15.15 -16.02
CA PRO A 46 -3.02 -15.69 -16.82
C PRO A 46 -1.66 -15.08 -16.46
N ALA A 47 -0.60 -15.89 -16.52
CA ALA A 47 0.76 -15.37 -16.46
C ALA A 47 1.02 -14.38 -17.60
N GLY A 48 1.81 -13.34 -17.33
CA GLY A 48 2.04 -12.23 -18.25
C GLY A 48 0.95 -11.16 -18.26
N ALA A 49 -0.19 -11.38 -17.61
CA ALA A 49 -1.24 -10.37 -17.48
C ALA A 49 -0.72 -9.09 -16.81
N ALA A 50 -1.26 -7.94 -17.25
CA ALA A 50 -0.91 -6.64 -16.71
C ALA A 50 -1.57 -6.43 -15.33
N ALA A 51 -0.81 -5.84 -14.41
CA ALA A 51 -1.22 -5.58 -13.04
C ALA A 51 -0.63 -4.26 -12.54
N LEU A 52 -1.22 -3.75 -11.46
CA LEU A 52 -0.64 -2.64 -10.69
C LEU A 52 0.19 -3.22 -9.55
N HIS A 53 1.47 -2.90 -9.52
CA HIS A 53 2.34 -3.19 -8.40
C HIS A 53 2.51 -1.91 -7.57
N ILE A 54 2.07 -1.96 -6.31
CA ILE A 54 2.09 -0.82 -5.40
C ILE A 54 3.03 -1.14 -4.24
N GLU A 55 4.00 -0.25 -4.02
CA GLU A 55 4.78 -0.23 -2.79
C GLU A 55 4.33 0.93 -1.92
N ARG A 56 4.21 0.71 -0.62
CA ARG A 56 3.85 1.74 0.35
C ARG A 56 4.79 1.68 1.53
N VAL A 57 5.30 2.85 1.94
CA VAL A 57 6.02 3.01 3.21
C VAL A 57 5.22 3.93 4.11
N GLY A 58 4.82 3.45 5.28
CA GLY A 58 4.09 4.18 6.30
C GLY A 58 5.01 4.72 7.40
N TYR A 59 4.80 5.97 7.81
CA TYR A 59 5.62 6.71 8.76
C TYR A 59 4.80 7.25 9.94
N LEU A 60 5.41 7.28 11.12
CA LEU A 60 4.90 7.99 12.29
C LEU A 60 5.12 9.50 12.19
N VAL A 61 4.51 10.26 13.10
CA VAL A 61 4.76 11.71 13.28
C VAL A 61 6.25 11.99 13.45
N SER A 62 6.97 11.11 14.15
CA SER A 62 8.43 11.22 14.35
C SER A 62 9.27 11.01 13.09
N GLY A 63 8.66 10.61 11.97
CA GLY A 63 9.36 10.27 10.73
C GLY A 63 9.92 8.84 10.70
N ARG A 64 9.79 8.05 11.77
CA ARG A 64 10.19 6.63 11.77
C ARG A 64 9.26 5.82 10.85
N ALA A 65 9.84 5.03 9.94
CA ALA A 65 9.10 4.07 9.14
C ALA A 65 8.61 2.91 10.03
N VAL A 66 7.35 2.54 9.88
CA VAL A 66 6.68 1.51 10.71
C VAL A 66 5.94 0.45 9.90
N GLU A 67 5.75 0.68 8.61
CA GLU A 67 5.04 -0.20 7.70
C GLU A 67 5.74 -0.17 6.34
N PHE A 68 5.95 -1.34 5.74
CA PHE A 68 6.25 -1.48 4.33
C PHE A 68 5.35 -2.55 3.72
N THR A 69 4.63 -2.22 2.67
CA THR A 69 3.77 -3.16 1.96
C THR A 69 4.11 -3.21 0.47
N ARG A 70 3.98 -4.41 -0.08
CA ARG A 70 4.01 -4.72 -1.52
C ARG A 70 2.69 -5.36 -1.85
N SER A 71 1.98 -4.78 -2.79
CA SER A 71 0.67 -5.25 -3.21
C SER A 71 0.62 -5.35 -4.73
N VAL A 72 0.04 -6.43 -5.21
CA VAL A 72 -0.21 -6.67 -6.63
C VAL A 72 -1.72 -6.69 -6.81
N TYR A 73 -2.22 -5.79 -7.65
CA TYR A 73 -3.65 -5.68 -7.96
C TYR A 73 -3.86 -6.04 -9.42
N ARG A 74 -4.89 -6.83 -9.69
CA ARG A 74 -5.27 -7.17 -11.07
C ARG A 74 -5.75 -5.91 -11.79
N GLY A 75 -5.25 -5.68 -13.00
CA GLY A 75 -5.61 -4.49 -13.77
C GLY A 75 -7.02 -4.53 -14.35
N ASP A 76 -7.69 -5.69 -14.33
CA ASP A 76 -9.05 -5.87 -14.83
C ASP A 76 -10.14 -5.64 -13.77
N THR A 77 -9.77 -5.51 -12.48
CA THR A 77 -10.72 -5.34 -11.38
C THR A 77 -10.40 -4.19 -10.44
N TYR A 78 -9.26 -3.51 -10.59
CA TYR A 78 -8.79 -2.52 -9.61
C TYR A 78 -8.30 -1.24 -10.28
N ASP A 79 -8.92 -0.12 -9.88
CA ASP A 79 -8.54 1.22 -10.31
C ASP A 79 -7.93 2.03 -9.16
N PHE A 80 -6.96 2.89 -9.50
CA PHE A 80 -6.43 3.87 -8.57
C PHE A 80 -6.93 5.28 -8.94
N VAL A 81 -7.60 5.93 -7.99
CA VAL A 81 -8.11 7.29 -8.14
C VAL A 81 -7.33 8.22 -7.22
N ALA A 82 -6.83 9.33 -7.77
CA ALA A 82 -6.22 10.40 -7.01
C ALA A 82 -6.97 11.71 -7.27
N GLU A 83 -7.43 12.35 -6.20
CA GLU A 83 -7.95 13.72 -6.25
C GLU A 83 -6.81 14.69 -5.96
N LEU A 84 -6.49 15.54 -6.94
CA LEU A 84 -5.56 16.64 -6.73
C LEU A 84 -6.32 17.89 -6.31
N ARG A 85 -6.03 18.40 -5.11
CA ARG A 85 -6.49 19.73 -4.68
C ARG A 85 -5.34 20.71 -4.80
N VAL A 86 -5.49 21.67 -5.70
CA VAL A 86 -4.55 22.79 -5.81
C VAL A 86 -4.89 23.79 -4.71
N GLY A 87 -3.98 24.01 -3.77
CA GLY A 87 -4.12 25.09 -2.78
C GLY A 87 -3.96 26.46 -3.44
N GLU A 88 -4.68 27.48 -2.96
CA GLU A 88 -4.45 28.87 -3.34
C GLU A 88 -3.09 29.33 -2.82
N GLY A 89 -2.04 29.17 -3.63
CA GLY A 89 -0.68 29.53 -3.25
C GLY A 89 0.26 29.77 -4.44
N ALA A 90 -0.28 29.95 -5.65
CA ALA A 90 0.49 30.33 -6.83
C ALA A 90 0.21 31.79 -7.21
N ARG A 91 0.46 32.73 -6.30
CA ARG A 91 0.59 34.16 -6.60
C ARG A 91 1.63 34.78 -5.67
N THR A 92 2.84 34.92 -6.19
CA THR A 92 3.76 36.01 -5.83
C THR A 92 4.18 36.68 -7.12
#